data_AF-A0A963N6Z3-F1
#
_entry.id   AF-A0A963N6Z3-F1
#
_cell.length_a   1.000
_cell.length_b   1.000
_cell.length_c   1.000
_cell.angle_alpha   90.00
_cell.angle_beta   90.00
_cell.angle_gamma   90.00
#
_symmetry.space_group_name_H-M   'P 1'
#
loop_
_entity.id
_entity.type
_entity.pdbx_description
1 polymer ?
#
loop_
_entity_poly.entity_id
_entity_poly.type
_entity_poly.pdbx_seq_one_letter_code
_entity_poly.pdbx_strand_id
1 'polypeptide(L)'
;MASEQNQSPDGLPLISLVRRVAVAVERLREDAMAIEEEFDDELRIVSPEFRASARNLAHYLAVRRVDIRVLQRELGHLGLSSLGRMEAHVMASLDNVADVLRLLGKSTVPDRVRVAPTVMFQEGDQVLARHAKAILGPLPRDRKTRIMVTMPSEAAADP
;
A
#
# COMPACT_ATOMS: atom_id res chain seq x y z
N MET A 1 34.94 -41.88 16.22
CA MET A 1 33.70 -41.73 17.01
C MET A 1 33.38 -40.25 17.09
N ALA A 2 32.14 -39.91 16.74
CA ALA A 2 31.44 -38.64 16.89
C ALA A 2 32.11 -37.36 16.34
N SER A 3 31.83 -37.08 15.06
CA SER A 3 31.77 -35.72 14.53
C SER A 3 30.45 -35.10 15.00
N GLU A 4 30.49 -34.23 16.01
CA GLU A 4 29.33 -33.41 16.39
C GLU A 4 29.09 -32.34 15.31
N GLN A 5 28.02 -32.54 14.55
CA GLN A 5 27.49 -31.56 13.64
C GLN A 5 26.91 -30.39 14.44
N ASN A 6 27.60 -29.26 14.39
CA ASN A 6 27.07 -27.96 14.80
C ASN A 6 25.95 -27.55 13.82
N GLN A 7 24.71 -27.97 14.08
CA GLN A 7 23.53 -27.45 13.39
C GLN A 7 23.09 -26.16 14.09
N SER A 8 23.48 -25.01 13.54
CA SER A 8 22.97 -23.71 13.96
C SER A 8 21.46 -23.60 13.68
N PRO A 9 20.59 -23.31 14.68
CA PRO A 9 19.14 -23.24 14.50
C PRO A 9 18.62 -21.89 13.94
N ASP A 10 19.50 -20.95 13.61
CA ASP A 10 19.15 -19.56 13.29
C ASP A 10 18.44 -19.34 11.93
N GLY A 11 18.37 -20.35 11.06
CA GLY A 11 17.73 -20.22 9.73
C GLY A 11 16.21 -20.42 9.69
N LEU A 12 15.64 -21.14 10.67
CA LEU A 12 14.21 -21.49 10.72
C LEU A 12 13.27 -20.30 11.03
N PRO A 13 13.62 -19.34 11.90
CA PRO A 13 12.77 -18.18 12.21
C PRO A 13 12.59 -17.23 11.02
N LEU A 14 13.64 -17.00 10.23
CA LEU A 14 13.60 -16.07 9.11
C LEU A 14 12.75 -16.62 7.95
N ILE A 15 12.92 -17.90 7.60
CA ILE A 15 12.15 -18.54 6.52
C ILE A 15 10.66 -18.57 6.86
N SER A 16 10.32 -18.89 8.12
CA SER A 16 8.92 -18.90 8.58
C SER A 16 8.32 -17.50 8.64
N LEU A 17 9.10 -16.47 9.03
CA LEU A 17 8.70 -15.07 8.96
C LEU A 17 8.41 -14.65 7.51
N VAL A 18 9.36 -14.84 6.58
CA VAL A 18 9.21 -14.49 5.16
C VAL A 18 7.97 -15.15 4.56
N ARG A 19 7.75 -16.44 4.82
CA ARG A 19 6.56 -17.14 4.35
C ARG A 19 5.27 -16.54 4.91
N ARG A 20 5.22 -16.26 6.21
CA ARG A 20 4.03 -15.68 6.86
C ARG A 20 3.67 -14.31 6.27
N VAL A 21 4.64 -13.42 6.15
CA VAL A 21 4.39 -12.08 5.60
C VAL A 21 4.08 -12.13 4.11
N ALA A 22 4.65 -13.06 3.34
CA ALA A 22 4.33 -13.25 1.93
C ALA A 22 2.86 -13.64 1.73
N VAL A 23 2.36 -14.59 2.54
CA VAL A 23 0.95 -14.99 2.51
C VAL A 23 0.04 -13.82 2.88
N ALA A 24 0.40 -13.04 3.90
CA ALA A 24 -0.39 -11.90 4.33
C ALA A 24 -0.44 -10.78 3.26
N VAL A 25 0.68 -10.49 2.59
CA VAL A 25 0.74 -9.49 1.52
C VAL A 25 -0.05 -9.94 0.29
N GLU A 26 0.02 -11.22 -0.10
CA GLU A 26 -0.77 -11.71 -1.24
C GLU A 26 -2.28 -11.65 -0.94
N ARG A 27 -2.70 -11.98 0.28
CA ARG A 27 -4.11 -11.81 0.69
C ARG A 27 -4.58 -10.36 0.58
N LEU A 28 -3.79 -9.40 1.09
CA LEU A 28 -4.13 -7.97 0.94
C LEU A 28 -4.21 -7.54 -0.52
N ARG A 29 -3.36 -8.11 -1.38
CA ARG A 29 -3.38 -7.84 -2.82
C ARG A 29 -4.63 -8.40 -3.48
N GLU A 30 -5.02 -9.63 -3.16
CA GLU A 30 -6.26 -10.25 -3.63
C GLU A 30 -7.49 -9.45 -3.18
N ASP A 31 -7.56 -9.07 -1.91
CA ASP A 31 -8.64 -8.24 -1.36
C ASP A 31 -8.70 -6.86 -2.06
N ALA A 32 -7.55 -6.24 -2.31
CA ALA A 32 -7.46 -4.97 -3.03
C ALA A 32 -7.88 -5.08 -4.50
N MET A 33 -7.66 -6.23 -5.16
CA MET A 33 -8.16 -6.46 -6.52
C MET A 33 -9.67 -6.67 -6.55
N ALA A 34 -10.19 -7.48 -5.61
CA ALA A 34 -11.61 -7.82 -5.55
C ALA A 34 -12.51 -6.62 -5.23
N ILE A 35 -11.99 -5.62 -4.51
CA ILE A 35 -12.78 -4.45 -4.13
C ILE A 35 -13.20 -3.57 -5.32
N GLU A 36 -12.55 -3.69 -6.47
CA GLU A 36 -12.99 -2.97 -7.67
C GLU A 36 -14.38 -3.42 -8.12
N GLU A 37 -14.73 -4.69 -7.90
CA GLU A 37 -16.06 -5.22 -8.23
C GLU A 37 -17.14 -4.64 -7.30
N GLU A 38 -16.79 -4.38 -6.03
CA GLU A 38 -17.69 -3.76 -5.06
C GLU A 38 -18.02 -2.31 -5.40
N PHE A 39 -17.07 -1.58 -5.99
CA PHE A 39 -17.22 -0.16 -6.35
C PHE A 39 -17.38 0.07 -7.87
N ASP A 40 -17.74 -0.96 -8.66
CA ASP A 40 -17.77 -0.86 -10.13
C ASP A 40 -18.72 0.26 -10.61
N ASP A 41 -19.89 0.40 -9.99
CA ASP A 41 -20.87 1.43 -10.33
C ASP A 41 -20.35 2.84 -10.00
N GLU A 42 -19.77 3.04 -8.81
CA GLU A 42 -19.15 4.30 -8.41
C GLU A 42 -17.97 4.65 -9.33
N LEU A 43 -17.11 3.68 -9.63
CA LEU A 43 -15.94 3.88 -10.49
C LEU A 43 -16.33 4.25 -11.92
N ARG A 44 -17.48 3.76 -12.43
CA ARG A 44 -18.01 4.11 -13.74
C ARG A 44 -18.43 5.57 -13.87
N ILE A 45 -19.02 6.14 -12.81
CA ILE A 45 -19.50 7.53 -12.82
C ILE A 45 -18.40 8.56 -12.55
N VAL A 46 -17.22 8.13 -12.09
CA VAL A 46 -16.07 9.02 -11.91
C VAL A 46 -15.59 9.57 -13.26
N SER A 47 -15.37 10.89 -13.31
CA SER A 47 -14.78 11.57 -14.48
C SER A 47 -13.48 10.89 -14.92
N PRO A 48 -13.24 10.72 -16.24
CA PRO A 48 -12.08 10.00 -16.75
C PRO A 48 -10.74 10.42 -16.13
N GLU A 49 -10.56 11.70 -15.85
CA GLU A 49 -9.34 12.27 -15.27
C GLU A 49 -9.03 11.80 -13.83
N PHE A 50 -10.03 11.34 -13.08
CA PHE A 50 -9.90 10.89 -11.69
C PHE A 50 -10.06 9.37 -11.51
N ARG A 51 -10.40 8.62 -12.57
CA ARG A 51 -10.66 7.17 -12.47
C ARG A 51 -9.49 6.40 -11.89
N ALA A 52 -8.26 6.76 -12.27
CA ALA A 52 -7.05 6.13 -11.72
C ALA A 52 -6.91 6.35 -10.21
N SER A 53 -7.11 7.59 -9.77
CA SER A 53 -7.10 7.97 -8.35
C SER A 53 -8.23 7.29 -7.57
N ALA A 54 -9.43 7.18 -8.16
CA ALA A 54 -10.57 6.52 -7.55
C ALA A 54 -10.35 5.01 -7.37
N ARG A 55 -9.78 4.33 -8.37
CA ARG A 55 -9.38 2.91 -8.24
C ARG A 55 -8.34 2.71 -7.15
N ASN A 56 -7.29 3.56 -7.12
CA ASN A 56 -6.30 3.50 -6.05
C ASN A 56 -6.92 3.77 -4.66
N LEU A 57 -7.91 4.67 -4.56
CA LEU A 57 -8.65 4.88 -3.33
C LEU A 57 -9.44 3.62 -2.92
N ALA A 58 -10.11 2.95 -3.85
CA ALA A 58 -10.79 1.68 -3.57
C ALA A 58 -9.81 0.62 -3.04
N HIS A 59 -8.65 0.45 -3.70
CA HIS A 59 -7.59 -0.44 -3.22
C HIS A 59 -7.12 -0.07 -1.82
N TYR A 60 -6.97 1.23 -1.54
CA TYR A 60 -6.57 1.71 -0.22
C TYR A 60 -7.62 1.40 0.85
N LEU A 61 -8.91 1.53 0.52
CA LEU A 61 -10.00 1.16 1.42
C LEU A 61 -9.98 -0.33 1.76
N ALA A 62 -9.67 -1.21 0.80
CA ALA A 62 -9.50 -2.64 1.06
C ALA A 62 -8.42 -2.89 2.12
N VAL A 63 -7.24 -2.27 1.95
CA VAL A 63 -6.13 -2.39 2.90
C VAL A 63 -6.53 -1.87 4.28
N ARG A 64 -7.30 -0.77 4.35
CA ARG A 64 -7.76 -0.18 5.62
C ARG A 64 -8.86 -0.98 6.34
N ARG A 65 -9.47 -1.98 5.69
CA ARG A 65 -10.39 -2.93 6.36
C ARG A 65 -9.65 -3.93 7.26
N VAL A 66 -8.33 -4.05 7.11
CA VAL A 66 -7.49 -5.01 7.83
C VAL A 66 -6.54 -4.29 8.79
N ASP A 67 -6.34 -4.81 10.00
CA ASP A 67 -5.29 -4.31 10.90
C ASP A 67 -3.91 -4.78 10.42
N ILE A 68 -3.28 -3.99 9.57
CA ILE A 68 -1.97 -4.30 8.98
C ILE A 68 -0.77 -3.94 9.88
N ARG A 69 -0.98 -3.43 11.11
CA ARG A 69 0.12 -2.95 11.96
C ARG A 69 1.11 -4.05 12.33
N VAL A 70 0.61 -5.27 12.55
CA VAL A 70 1.45 -6.45 12.80
C VAL A 70 2.30 -6.75 11.56
N LEU A 71 1.67 -6.82 10.39
CA LEU A 71 2.34 -7.07 9.12
C LEU A 71 3.42 -6.02 8.82
N GLN A 72 3.12 -4.74 9.02
CA GLN A 72 4.08 -3.65 8.83
C GLN A 72 5.30 -3.78 9.75
N ARG A 73 5.10 -4.14 11.03
CA ARG A 73 6.22 -4.41 11.94
C ARG A 73 7.05 -5.60 11.46
N GLU A 74 6.42 -6.70 11.08
CA GLU A 74 7.10 -7.90 10.59
C GLU A 74 7.91 -7.63 9.31
N LEU A 75 7.34 -6.91 8.36
CA LEU A 75 8.05 -6.43 7.16
C LEU A 75 9.20 -5.48 7.51
N GLY A 76 9.02 -4.63 8.52
CA GLY A 76 10.07 -3.76 9.05
C GLY A 76 11.29 -4.52 9.57
N HIS A 77 11.10 -5.68 10.22
CA HIS A 77 12.22 -6.56 10.61
C HIS A 77 12.99 -7.14 9.42
N LEU A 78 12.38 -7.17 8.23
CA LEU A 78 13.00 -7.56 6.96
C LEU A 78 13.57 -6.36 6.19
N GLY A 79 13.51 -5.15 6.73
CA GLY A 79 13.89 -3.91 6.05
C GLY A 79 12.87 -3.39 5.02
N LEU A 80 11.66 -3.96 4.98
CA LEU A 80 10.63 -3.64 4.00
C LEU A 80 9.60 -2.66 4.59
N SER A 81 9.87 -1.35 4.51
CA SER A 81 9.00 -0.30 5.09
C SER A 81 8.04 0.36 4.09
N SER A 82 7.89 -0.18 2.87
CA SER A 82 7.15 0.47 1.78
C SER A 82 5.65 0.59 2.01
N LEU A 83 5.03 -0.29 2.80
CA LEU A 83 3.58 -0.24 3.07
C LEU A 83 3.16 0.95 3.95
N GLY A 84 4.09 1.66 4.58
CA GLY A 84 3.78 2.84 5.40
C GLY A 84 3.52 4.12 4.61
N ARG A 85 3.75 4.13 3.29
CA ARG A 85 3.56 5.27 2.38
C ARG A 85 2.85 4.86 1.08
N MET A 86 2.06 3.80 1.15
CA MET A 86 1.46 3.19 -0.05
C MET A 86 0.20 3.91 -0.53
N GLU A 87 -0.30 4.90 0.20
CA GLU A 87 -1.57 5.59 -0.04
C GLU A 87 -1.70 6.11 -1.48
N ALA A 88 -0.60 6.55 -2.06
CA ALA A 88 -0.57 7.13 -3.40
C ALA A 88 -0.54 6.07 -4.53
N HIS A 89 -0.22 4.81 -4.22
CA HIS A 89 0.13 3.78 -5.20
C HIS A 89 0.04 2.36 -4.59
N VAL A 90 -1.16 1.97 -4.15
CA VAL A 90 -1.42 0.79 -3.32
C VAL A 90 -0.98 -0.50 -4.00
N MET A 91 -1.50 -0.78 -5.21
CA MET A 91 -1.19 -2.01 -5.94
C MET A 91 0.29 -2.12 -6.30
N ALA A 92 0.93 -1.01 -6.72
CA ALA A 92 2.36 -0.99 -7.00
C ALA A 92 3.20 -1.34 -5.76
N SER A 93 2.78 -0.90 -4.57
CA SER A 93 3.44 -1.22 -3.30
C SER A 93 3.27 -2.67 -2.90
N LEU A 94 2.05 -3.20 -2.98
CA LEU A 94 1.76 -4.60 -2.68
C LEU A 94 2.50 -5.54 -3.64
N ASP A 95 2.48 -5.23 -4.94
CA ASP A 95 3.19 -6.01 -5.96
C ASP A 95 4.70 -6.04 -5.71
N ASN A 96 5.31 -4.88 -5.43
CA ASN A 96 6.75 -4.79 -5.19
C ASN A 96 7.16 -5.57 -3.93
N VAL A 97 6.42 -5.42 -2.82
CA VAL A 97 6.72 -6.18 -1.59
C VAL A 97 6.57 -7.68 -1.83
N ALA A 98 5.52 -8.10 -2.54
CA ALA A 98 5.33 -9.50 -2.88
C ALA A 98 6.45 -10.05 -3.78
N ASP A 99 7.02 -9.23 -4.67
CA ASP A 99 8.16 -9.63 -5.52
C ASP A 99 9.44 -9.82 -4.68
N VAL A 100 9.73 -8.88 -3.79
CA VAL A 100 10.90 -8.98 -2.89
C VAL A 100 10.78 -10.19 -1.96
N LEU A 101 9.60 -10.44 -1.39
CA LEU A 101 9.37 -11.59 -0.52
C LEU A 101 9.50 -12.93 -1.25
N ARG A 102 9.07 -13.02 -2.52
CA ARG A 102 9.29 -14.20 -3.36
C ARG A 102 10.78 -14.49 -3.55
N LEU A 103 11.56 -13.45 -3.85
CA LEU A 103 13.01 -13.56 -4.01
C LEU A 103 13.70 -14.02 -2.70
N LEU A 104 13.31 -13.42 -1.56
CA LEU A 104 13.85 -13.78 -0.24
C LEU A 104 13.45 -15.21 0.17
N GLY A 105 12.24 -15.65 -0.16
CA GLY A 105 11.73 -16.98 0.18
C GLY A 105 12.26 -18.11 -0.70
N LYS A 106 13.07 -17.81 -1.74
CA LYS A 106 13.46 -18.76 -2.80
C LYS A 106 12.26 -19.52 -3.38
N SER A 107 11.09 -18.89 -3.37
CA SER A 107 9.84 -19.55 -3.69
C SER A 107 9.72 -19.65 -5.21
N THR A 108 9.68 -20.88 -5.75
CA THR A 108 9.40 -21.16 -7.18
C THR A 108 7.90 -21.07 -7.48
N VAL A 109 7.22 -20.09 -6.89
CA VAL A 109 5.77 -19.91 -7.07
C VAL A 109 5.54 -19.44 -8.51
N PRO A 110 4.53 -19.97 -9.22
CA PRO A 110 4.20 -19.53 -10.57
C PRO A 110 4.02 -18.02 -10.66
N ASP A 111 4.28 -17.48 -11.86
CA ASP A 111 4.12 -16.06 -12.14
C ASP A 111 2.70 -15.60 -11.80
N ARG A 112 2.58 -14.50 -11.04
CA ARG A 112 1.27 -13.94 -10.68
C ARG A 112 0.65 -13.30 -11.92
N VAL A 113 -0.68 -13.25 -11.99
CA VAL A 113 -1.34 -12.32 -12.93
C VAL A 113 -1.05 -10.91 -12.44
N ARG A 114 -0.13 -10.22 -13.13
CA ARG A 114 0.13 -8.80 -12.90
C ARG A 114 -0.99 -7.99 -13.53
N VAL A 115 -1.80 -7.36 -12.68
CA VAL A 115 -2.61 -6.23 -13.13
C VAL A 115 -1.67 -5.03 -13.18
N ALA A 116 -1.62 -4.33 -14.31
CA ALA A 116 -0.83 -3.11 -14.41
C ALA A 116 -1.32 -2.14 -13.31
N PRO A 117 -0.43 -1.65 -12.43
CA PRO A 117 -0.85 -0.74 -11.37
C PRO A 117 -1.49 0.49 -12.00
N THR A 118 -2.64 0.90 -11.47
CA THR A 118 -3.35 2.06 -12.01
C THR A 118 -2.60 3.37 -11.72
N VAL A 119 -1.76 3.38 -10.68
CA VAL A 119 -0.89 4.50 -10.31
C VAL A 119 0.49 3.97 -9.93
N MET A 120 1.53 4.39 -10.64
CA MET A 120 2.91 4.03 -10.34
C MET A 120 3.50 4.91 -9.24
N PHE A 121 4.60 4.48 -8.61
CA PHE A 121 5.25 5.19 -7.51
C PHE A 121 5.50 6.69 -7.80
N GLN A 122 6.12 6.98 -8.95
CA GLN A 122 6.45 8.37 -9.33
C GLN A 122 5.23 9.19 -9.76
N GLU A 123 4.18 8.52 -10.24
CA GLU A 123 2.95 9.17 -10.71
C GLU A 123 2.07 9.55 -9.52
N GLY A 124 2.00 8.72 -8.48
CA GLY A 124 1.16 8.95 -7.30
C GLY A 124 1.46 10.27 -6.60
N ASP A 125 2.74 10.53 -6.30
CA ASP A 125 3.15 11.78 -5.65
C ASP A 125 2.83 13.01 -6.50
N GLN A 126 3.01 12.92 -7.82
CA GLN A 126 2.72 14.01 -8.76
C GLN A 126 1.22 14.27 -8.87
N VAL A 127 0.41 13.21 -8.96
CA VAL A 127 -1.06 13.26 -9.00
C VAL A 127 -1.59 13.90 -7.71
N LEU A 128 -1.11 13.45 -6.54
CA LEU A 128 -1.47 14.03 -5.24
C LEU A 128 -1.09 15.51 -5.16
N ALA A 129 0.13 15.87 -5.56
CA ALA A 129 0.58 17.26 -5.53
C ALA A 129 -0.28 18.17 -6.42
N ARG A 130 -0.64 17.69 -7.62
CA ARG A 130 -1.50 18.41 -8.57
C ARG A 130 -2.91 18.60 -8.02
N HIS A 131 -3.56 17.55 -7.53
CA HIS A 131 -4.91 17.63 -6.99
C HIS A 131 -4.97 18.45 -5.69
N ALA A 132 -3.99 18.29 -4.80
CA ALA A 132 -3.88 19.12 -3.59
C ALA A 132 -3.73 20.60 -3.94
N LYS A 133 -2.98 20.94 -5.00
CA LYS A 133 -2.88 22.33 -5.48
C LYS A 133 -4.21 22.85 -6.03
N ALA A 134 -4.94 22.03 -6.78
CA ALA A 134 -6.22 22.43 -7.37
C ALA A 134 -7.30 22.70 -6.30
N ILE A 135 -7.36 21.87 -5.26
CA ILE A 135 -8.40 21.95 -4.22
C ILE A 135 -8.01 22.94 -3.11
N LEU A 136 -6.74 22.91 -2.67
CA LEU A 136 -6.28 23.62 -1.48
C LEU A 136 -5.41 24.83 -1.79
N GLY A 137 -5.18 25.12 -3.07
CA GLY A 137 -4.30 26.20 -3.51
C GLY A 137 -2.80 25.89 -3.46
N PRO A 138 -1.94 26.86 -3.79
CA PRO A 138 -0.49 26.67 -3.84
C PRO A 138 0.10 26.31 -2.47
N LEU A 139 1.28 25.71 -2.47
CA LEU A 139 2.04 25.49 -1.25
C LEU A 139 2.45 26.85 -0.64
N PRO A 140 2.28 27.04 0.68
CA PRO A 140 2.84 28.18 1.37
C PRO A 140 4.37 28.20 1.23
N ARG A 141 4.98 29.39 1.19
CA ARG A 141 6.44 29.53 1.00
C ARG A 141 7.24 28.95 2.17
N ASP A 142 6.70 29.06 3.39
CA ASP A 142 7.44 28.79 4.62
C ASP A 142 7.20 27.39 5.20
N ARG A 143 6.39 26.55 4.54
CA ARG A 143 6.10 25.18 5.01
C ARG A 143 5.74 24.22 3.89
N LYS A 144 6.06 22.94 4.12
CA LYS A 144 5.77 21.83 3.18
C LYS A 144 4.36 21.26 3.29
N THR A 145 3.54 21.74 4.24
CA THR A 145 2.21 21.19 4.53
C THR A 145 1.12 22.23 4.27
N ARG A 146 -0.06 21.76 3.87
CA ARG A 146 -1.31 22.53 3.89
C ARG A 146 -2.10 22.12 5.11
N ILE A 147 -2.83 23.05 5.73
CA ILE A 147 -3.70 22.75 6.87
C ILE A 147 -5.13 22.95 6.39
N MET A 148 -5.94 21.91 6.49
CA MET A 148 -7.39 21.97 6.36
C MET A 148 -7.96 21.89 7.77
N VAL A 149 -8.85 22.83 8.11
CA VAL A 149 -9.60 22.80 9.36
C VAL A 149 -11.05 22.50 9.00
N THR A 150 -11.57 21.40 9.52
CA THR A 150 -13.00 21.08 9.42
C THR A 150 -13.69 21.65 10.65
N MET A 151 -14.50 22.68 10.45
CA MET A 151 -15.25 23.36 11.50
C MET A 151 -16.73 22.95 11.40
N PRO A 152 -17.47 22.95 12.53
CA PRO A 152 -18.92 22.80 12.51
C PRO A 152 -19.55 23.98 11.76
N SER A 153 -20.73 23.76 11.17
CA SER A 153 -21.38 24.77 10.32
C SER A 153 -21.68 26.08 11.06
N GLU A 154 -21.92 25.99 12.37
CA GLU A 154 -22.17 27.11 13.28
C GLU A 154 -21.00 28.10 13.30
N ALA A 155 -19.76 27.63 13.17
CA ALA A 155 -18.57 28.48 13.16
C ALA A 155 -18.45 29.38 11.91
N ALA A 156 -19.29 29.16 10.89
CA ALA A 156 -19.38 30.06 9.74
C ALA A 156 -20.24 31.31 10.03
N ALA A 157 -21.09 31.25 11.06
CA ALA A 157 -22.05 32.31 11.38
C ALA A 157 -21.65 33.16 12.61
N ASP A 158 -20.78 32.64 13.48
CA ASP A 158 -20.27 33.34 14.66
C ASP A 158 -18.74 33.17 14.75
N PRO A 159 -17.96 34.04 14.07
CA PRO A 159 -16.51 33.92 13.90
C PRO A 159 -15.66 34.34 15.11
#